data_AF-A0A024VJY4-F1
#
_entry.id   AF-A0A024VJY4-F1
#
_cell.length_a   1.000
_cell.length_b   1.000
_cell.length_c   1.000
_cell.angle_alpha   90.00
_cell.angle_beta   90.00
_cell.angle_gamma   90.00
#
_symmetry.space_group_name_H-M   'P 1'
#
loop_
_entity.id
_entity.type
_entity.pdbx_description
1 polymer ?
#
loop_
_entity_poly.entity_id
_entity_poly.type
_entity_poly.pdbx_seq_one_letter_code
_entity_poly.pdbx_strand_id
1 'polypeptide(L)'
;MISSKSTDIAGLNSLRSKNINEISHLIKVTKEKKKKLCIDKNERQNIKQLENFVKEQSNCFNICKQNLNERLEKDLNEYIFFSSKNKINLNEEHIQKLHKNYKNIEQELCYSSCSKKYSSLLNYKT
;
A
#
# COMPACT_ATOMS: atom_id res chain seq x y z
N MET A 1 -22.53 -12.21 34.99
CA MET A 1 -23.04 -13.17 34.00
C MET A 1 -22.91 -12.54 32.62
N ILE A 2 -22.09 -13.14 31.77
CA ILE A 2 -21.87 -12.67 30.40
C ILE A 2 -23.15 -12.96 29.59
N SER A 3 -23.81 -11.90 29.14
CA SER A 3 -24.96 -11.97 28.24
C SER A 3 -24.48 -12.42 26.86
N SER A 4 -24.67 -13.70 26.56
CA SER A 4 -24.49 -14.27 25.23
C SER A 4 -25.65 -13.79 24.35
N LYS A 5 -25.42 -12.71 23.60
CA LYS A 5 -26.30 -12.36 22.46
C LYS A 5 -26.07 -13.39 21.37
N SER A 6 -26.90 -14.44 21.34
CA SER A 6 -26.94 -15.39 20.24
C SER A 6 -27.53 -14.70 18.99
N THR A 7 -26.67 -14.25 18.10
CA THR A 7 -27.04 -14.08 16.68
C THR A 7 -27.16 -15.47 16.06
N ASP A 8 -28.25 -16.15 16.39
CA ASP A 8 -28.54 -17.50 15.92
C ASP A 8 -29.11 -17.42 14.49
N ILE A 9 -28.21 -17.24 13.51
CA ILE A 9 -28.52 -17.45 12.10
C ILE A 9 -28.54 -18.98 11.88
N ALA A 10 -29.61 -19.59 12.39
CA ALA A 10 -30.05 -20.99 12.24
C ALA A 10 -28.95 -22.08 12.25
N GLY A 11 -28.67 -22.65 13.42
CA GLY A 11 -27.96 -23.93 13.52
C GLY A 11 -28.72 -25.12 12.89
N LEU A 12 -28.00 -26.20 12.55
CA LEU A 12 -28.50 -27.39 11.85
C LEU A 12 -29.75 -28.02 12.50
N ASN A 13 -29.83 -28.00 13.84
CA ASN A 13 -30.97 -28.54 14.59
C ASN A 13 -32.25 -27.73 14.41
N SER A 14 -32.14 -26.40 14.24
CA SER A 14 -33.27 -25.49 13.97
C SER A 14 -33.82 -25.65 12.55
N LEU A 15 -32.98 -26.07 11.59
CA LEU A 15 -33.41 -26.36 10.22
C LEU A 15 -34.16 -27.69 10.12
N ARG A 16 -33.76 -28.71 10.91
CA ARG A 16 -34.40 -30.04 10.92
C ARG A 16 -35.83 -30.03 11.47
N SER A 17 -36.17 -29.06 12.32
CA SER A 17 -37.51 -28.90 12.89
C SER A 17 -38.47 -28.07 12.00
N LYS A 18 -38.04 -27.66 10.80
CA LYS A 18 -38.83 -26.80 9.90
C LYS A 18 -39.36 -27.57 8.71
N ASN A 19 -40.54 -27.19 8.24
CA ASN A 19 -41.11 -27.75 7.01
C ASN A 19 -40.48 -27.11 5.76
N ILE A 20 -40.74 -27.72 4.60
CA ILE A 20 -40.13 -27.31 3.33
C ILE A 20 -40.42 -25.85 2.95
N ASN A 21 -41.61 -25.34 3.29
CA ASN A 21 -42.02 -23.97 2.99
C ASN A 21 -41.29 -22.97 3.88
N GLU A 22 -41.11 -23.30 5.17
CA GLU A 22 -40.35 -22.48 6.11
C GLU A 22 -38.87 -22.43 5.77
N ILE A 23 -38.29 -23.56 5.35
CA ILE A 23 -36.90 -23.63 4.86
C ILE A 23 -36.75 -22.78 3.60
N SER A 24 -37.68 -22.88 2.64
CA SER A 24 -37.68 -22.07 1.43
C SER A 24 -37.76 -20.57 1.73
N HIS A 25 -38.60 -20.17 2.69
CA HIS A 25 -38.70 -18.78 3.14
C HIS A 25 -37.40 -18.29 3.79
N LEU A 26 -36.78 -19.10 4.66
CA LEU A 26 -35.48 -18.80 5.26
C LEU A 26 -34.38 -18.62 4.21
N ILE A 27 -34.34 -19.49 3.20
CA ILE A 27 -33.40 -19.36 2.07
C ILE A 27 -33.67 -18.06 1.32
N LYS A 28 -34.93 -17.71 1.05
CA LYS A 28 -35.31 -16.47 0.35
C LYS A 28 -34.88 -15.23 1.15
N VAL A 29 -35.24 -15.15 2.43
CA VAL A 29 -34.88 -14.04 3.33
C VAL A 29 -33.36 -13.92 3.47
N THR A 30 -32.64 -15.05 3.57
CA THR A 30 -31.17 -15.04 3.67
C THR A 30 -30.52 -14.58 2.37
N LYS A 31 -31.02 -15.04 1.20
CA LYS A 31 -30.57 -14.55 -0.12
C LYS A 31 -30.83 -13.06 -0.28
N GLU A 32 -31.98 -12.56 0.15
CA GLU A 32 -32.33 -11.13 0.12
C GLU A 32 -31.48 -10.31 1.10
N LYS A 33 -31.22 -10.83 2.31
CA LYS A 33 -30.28 -10.22 3.27
C LYS A 33 -28.85 -10.20 2.72
N LYS A 34 -28.41 -11.25 2.03
CA LYS A 34 -27.09 -11.30 1.34
C LYS A 34 -27.01 -10.33 0.17
N LYS A 35 -28.12 -10.10 -0.55
CA LYS A 35 -28.21 -9.05 -1.58
C LYS A 35 -28.22 -7.64 -0.96
N LYS A 36 -28.76 -7.48 0.26
CA LYS A 36 -28.78 -6.22 1.03
C LYS A 36 -27.51 -5.97 1.84
N LEU A 37 -26.67 -6.97 2.07
CA LEU A 37 -25.26 -6.81 2.43
C LEU A 37 -24.59 -6.17 1.20
N CYS A 38 -24.81 -4.86 1.07
CA CYS A 38 -24.16 -4.02 0.09
C CYS A 38 -22.66 -4.31 0.14
N ILE A 39 -22.15 -4.96 -0.90
CA ILE A 39 -20.87 -4.54 -1.48
C ILE A 39 -21.02 -3.03 -1.59
N ASP A 40 -20.24 -2.28 -0.81
CA ASP A 40 -20.34 -0.83 -0.78
C ASP A 40 -20.29 -0.38 -2.25
N LYS A 41 -21.28 0.38 -2.73
CA LYS A 41 -21.38 0.72 -4.17
C LYS A 41 -20.10 1.37 -4.68
N ASN A 42 -19.30 1.91 -3.76
CA ASN A 42 -18.02 2.54 -4.00
C ASN A 42 -16.81 1.62 -3.76
N GLU A 43 -16.94 0.41 -3.18
CA GLU A 43 -15.81 -0.48 -2.86
C GLU A 43 -14.92 -0.75 -4.07
N ARG A 44 -15.54 -1.13 -5.20
CA ARG A 44 -14.80 -1.38 -6.45
C ARG A 44 -14.10 -0.13 -6.97
N GLN A 45 -14.70 1.05 -6.76
CA GLN A 45 -14.15 2.32 -7.20
C GLN A 45 -13.01 2.78 -6.28
N ASN A 46 -13.15 2.55 -4.97
CA ASN A 46 -12.13 2.79 -3.96
C ASN A 46 -10.91 1.88 -4.19
N ILE A 47 -11.13 0.60 -4.49
CA ILE A 47 -10.05 -0.34 -4.86
C ILE A 47 -9.30 0.17 -6.08
N LYS A 48 -10.01 0.57 -7.15
CA LYS A 48 -9.38 1.14 -8.35
C LYS A 48 -8.59 2.42 -8.05
N GLN A 49 -9.08 3.28 -7.15
CA GLN A 49 -8.37 4.50 -6.74
C GLN A 49 -7.08 4.16 -5.98
N LEU A 50 -7.12 3.17 -5.08
CA LEU A 50 -5.94 2.68 -4.36
C LEU A 50 -4.91 2.06 -5.31
N GLU A 51 -5.37 1.22 -6.25
CA GLU A 51 -4.50 0.64 -7.29
C GLU A 51 -3.81 1.73 -8.11
N ASN A 52 -4.56 2.76 -8.52
CA ASN A 52 -4.01 3.87 -9.28
C ASN A 52 -3.02 4.69 -8.46
N PHE A 53 -3.33 4.97 -7.19
CA PHE A 53 -2.41 5.65 -6.27
C PHE A 53 -1.10 4.89 -6.12
N VAL A 54 -1.15 3.59 -5.82
CA VAL A 54 0.05 2.76 -5.62
C VAL A 54 0.88 2.70 -6.91
N LYS A 55 0.23 2.55 -8.06
CA LYS A 55 0.91 2.50 -9.36
C LYS A 55 1.68 3.80 -9.64
N GLU A 56 1.01 4.95 -9.49
CA GLU A 56 1.61 6.25 -9.75
C GLU A 56 2.70 6.61 -8.73
N GLN A 57 2.47 6.33 -7.44
CA GLN A 57 3.47 6.48 -6.38
C GLN A 57 4.71 5.65 -6.67
N SER A 58 4.54 4.38 -7.04
CA SER A 58 5.63 3.46 -7.36
C SER A 58 6.43 3.91 -8.58
N ASN A 59 5.75 4.35 -9.64
CA ASN A 59 6.43 4.87 -10.83
C ASN A 59 7.31 6.08 -10.50
N CYS A 60 6.77 7.05 -9.76
CA CYS A 60 7.53 8.21 -9.31
C CYS A 60 8.71 7.83 -8.42
N PHE A 61 8.51 6.89 -7.49
CA PHE A 61 9.57 6.43 -6.60
C PHE A 61 10.72 5.79 -7.39
N ASN A 62 10.40 4.95 -8.38
CA ASN A 62 11.39 4.28 -9.22
C ASN A 62 12.20 5.28 -10.04
N ILE A 63 11.55 6.29 -10.63
CA ILE A 63 12.24 7.37 -11.36
C ILE A 63 13.19 8.13 -10.42
N CYS A 64 12.70 8.51 -9.23
CA CYS A 64 13.50 9.23 -8.26
C CYS A 64 14.72 8.41 -7.80
N LYS A 65 14.52 7.12 -7.54
CA LYS A 65 15.58 6.19 -7.18
C LYS A 65 16.63 6.03 -8.28
N GLN A 66 16.21 5.89 -9.54
CA GLN A 66 17.13 5.81 -10.67
C GLN A 66 17.99 7.07 -10.77
N ASN A 67 17.36 8.26 -10.70
CA ASN A 67 18.09 9.52 -10.73
C ASN A 67 19.10 9.66 -9.57
N LEU A 68 18.74 9.19 -8.37
CA LEU A 68 19.65 9.18 -7.22
C LEU A 68 20.84 8.25 -7.43
N ASN A 69 20.63 7.06 -8.00
CA ASN A 69 21.72 6.13 -8.29
C ASN A 69 22.66 6.70 -9.35
N GLU A 70 22.12 7.26 -10.44
CA GLU A 70 22.94 7.91 -11.48
C GLU A 70 23.75 9.08 -10.91
N ARG A 71 23.16 9.84 -10.00
CA ARG A 71 23.85 10.95 -9.34
C ARG A 71 24.94 10.44 -8.40
N LEU A 72 24.67 9.40 -7.60
CA LEU A 72 25.65 8.78 -6.73
C LEU A 72 26.85 8.25 -7.51
N GLU A 73 26.62 7.58 -8.64
CA GLU A 73 27.70 7.10 -9.52
C GLU A 73 28.57 8.26 -10.03
N LYS A 74 27.95 9.38 -10.44
CA LYS A 74 28.68 10.59 -10.86
C LYS A 74 29.52 11.17 -9.72
N ASP A 75 28.92 11.37 -8.55
CA ASP A 75 29.61 11.94 -7.39
C ASP A 75 30.78 11.03 -6.93
N LEU A 76 30.62 9.70 -6.99
CA LEU A 76 31.70 8.74 -6.69
C LEU A 76 32.83 8.82 -7.71
N ASN A 77 32.50 8.88 -9.00
CA ASN A 77 33.49 8.99 -10.06
C ASN A 77 34.26 10.32 -9.97
N GLU A 78 33.58 11.42 -9.68
CA GLU A 78 34.22 12.73 -9.44
C GLU A 78 35.16 12.68 -8.23
N TYR A 79 34.73 12.04 -7.14
CA TYR A 79 35.57 11.86 -5.95
C TYR A 79 36.82 11.01 -6.23
N ILE A 80 36.67 9.91 -6.97
CA ILE A 80 37.79 9.04 -7.37
C ILE A 80 38.76 9.78 -8.28
N PHE A 81 38.25 10.48 -9.28
CA PHE A 81 39.05 11.27 -10.19
C PHE A 81 39.83 12.37 -9.48
N PHE A 82 39.17 13.12 -8.59
CA PHE A 82 39.80 14.17 -7.80
C PHE A 82 40.90 13.61 -6.89
N SER A 83 40.63 12.48 -6.22
CA SER A 83 41.60 11.84 -5.33
C SER A 83 42.84 11.37 -6.10
N SER A 84 42.63 10.70 -7.24
CA SER A 84 43.70 10.26 -8.15
C SER A 84 44.56 11.42 -8.66
N LYS A 85 43.91 12.49 -9.17
CA LYS A 85 44.60 13.68 -9.69
C LYS A 85 45.49 14.35 -8.64
N ASN A 86 45.07 14.35 -7.38
CA ASN A 86 45.78 14.99 -6.28
C ASN A 86 46.67 14.02 -5.46
N LYS A 87 46.80 12.75 -5.88
CA LYS A 87 47.54 11.71 -5.15
C LYS A 87 47.07 11.54 -3.69
N ILE A 88 45.77 11.74 -3.47
CA ILE A 88 45.12 11.55 -2.17
C ILE A 88 44.60 10.11 -2.11
N ASN A 89 44.84 9.43 -0.99
CA ASN A 89 44.25 8.11 -0.77
C ASN A 89 42.73 8.20 -0.63
N LEU A 90 42.02 7.27 -1.27
CA LEU A 90 40.58 7.16 -1.12
C LEU A 90 40.22 6.86 0.33
N ASN A 91 39.28 7.62 0.87
CA ASN A 91 38.73 7.38 2.20
C ASN A 91 37.48 6.50 2.06
N GLU A 92 37.58 5.23 2.46
CA GLU A 92 36.47 4.29 2.41
C GLU A 92 35.30 4.69 3.31
N GLU A 93 35.54 5.30 4.47
CA GLU A 93 34.48 5.80 5.35
C GLU A 93 33.67 6.91 4.66
N HIS A 94 34.33 7.79 3.91
CA HIS A 94 33.64 8.83 3.14
C HIS A 94 32.75 8.24 2.05
N ILE A 95 33.23 7.21 1.34
CA ILE A 95 32.43 6.50 0.32
C ILE A 95 31.22 5.83 0.97
N GLN A 96 31.41 5.11 2.08
CA GLN A 96 30.31 4.49 2.80
C GLN A 96 29.30 5.51 3.34
N LYS A 97 29.78 6.65 3.83
CA LYS A 97 28.91 7.77 4.27
C LYS A 97 28.10 8.34 3.10
N LEU A 98 28.70 8.48 1.92
CA LEU A 98 28.01 8.94 0.72
C LEU A 98 26.88 7.98 0.32
N HIS A 99 27.14 6.67 0.28
CA HIS A 99 26.10 5.66 0.05
C HIS A 99 24.95 5.76 1.05
N LYS A 100 25.28 5.91 2.34
CA LYS A 100 24.27 6.06 3.40
C LYS A 100 23.43 7.33 3.21
N ASN A 101 24.06 8.45 2.88
CA ASN A 101 23.35 9.71 2.64
C ASN A 101 22.37 9.58 1.47
N TYR A 102 22.78 8.98 0.36
CA TYR A 102 21.89 8.75 -0.79
C TYR A 102 20.72 7.82 -0.46
N LYS A 103 20.97 6.77 0.33
CA LYS A 103 19.91 5.88 0.82
C LYS A 103 18.92 6.60 1.74
N ASN A 104 19.39 7.49 2.60
CA ASN A 104 18.53 8.32 3.44
C ASN A 104 17.69 9.28 2.58
N ILE A 105 18.30 9.91 1.56
CA ILE A 105 17.60 10.77 0.60
C ILE A 105 16.53 9.98 -0.17
N GLU A 106 16.80 8.74 -0.60
CA GLU A 106 15.79 7.87 -1.23
C GLU A 106 14.57 7.68 -0.30
N GLN A 107 14.80 7.36 0.97
CA GLN A 107 13.72 7.14 1.94
C GLN A 107 12.98 8.42 2.31
N GLU A 108 13.69 9.50 2.63
CA GLU A 108 13.08 10.74 3.13
C GLU A 108 12.45 11.57 2.02
N LEU A 109 13.10 11.67 0.86
CA LEU A 109 12.68 12.57 -0.21
C LEU A 109 11.89 11.84 -1.28
N CYS A 110 12.37 10.72 -1.83
CA CYS A 110 11.63 10.05 -2.92
C CYS A 110 10.30 9.49 -2.44
N TYR A 111 10.29 8.72 -1.34
CA TYR A 111 9.05 8.12 -0.85
C TYR A 111 8.03 9.18 -0.39
N SER A 112 8.46 10.14 0.44
CA SER A 112 7.59 11.22 0.95
C SER A 112 7.05 12.11 -0.17
N SER A 113 7.90 12.53 -1.10
CA SER A 113 7.49 13.43 -2.18
C SER A 113 6.54 12.74 -3.17
N CYS A 114 6.83 11.49 -3.54
CA CYS A 114 5.95 10.73 -4.43
C CYS A 114 4.62 10.39 -3.75
N SER A 115 4.60 10.08 -2.45
CA SER A 115 3.36 9.88 -1.70
C SER A 115 2.50 11.15 -1.67
N LYS A 116 3.10 12.31 -1.34
CA LYS A 116 2.40 13.61 -1.33
C LYS A 116 1.89 14.01 -2.71
N LYS A 117 2.69 13.83 -3.76
CA LYS A 117 2.34 14.19 -5.14
C LYS A 117 1.05 13.52 -5.61
N TYR A 118 0.85 12.25 -5.23
CA TYR A 118 -0.31 11.47 -5.67
C TYR A 118 -1.40 11.34 -4.60
N SER A 119 -1.25 11.99 -3.45
CA SER A 119 -2.24 11.96 -2.35
C SER A 119 -3.65 12.38 -2.79
N SER A 120 -3.76 13.25 -3.81
CA SER A 120 -5.03 13.65 -4.42
C SER A 120 -5.82 12.48 -5.02
N LEU A 121 -5.16 11.40 -5.43
CA LEU A 121 -5.80 10.19 -5.95
C LEU A 121 -6.57 9.41 -4.88
N LEU A 122 -6.25 9.63 -3.59
CA LEU A 122 -6.92 8.97 -2.47
C LEU A 122 -8.21 9.65 -2.04
N ASN A 123 -8.56 10.80 -2.62
CA ASN A 123 -9.84 11.51 -2.45
C ASN A 123 -10.37 11.49 -1.00
N TYR A 124 -9.49 11.80 -0.03
CA TYR A 124 -9.92 12.11 1.33
C TYR A 124 -10.59 13.49 1.32
N LYS A 125 -11.90 13.52 1.10
CA LYS A 125 -12.70 14.66 1.56
C LYS A 125 -12.72 14.58 3.09
N THR A 126 -11.91 15.41 3.73
CA THR A 126 -12.09 15.80 5.15
C THR A 126 -13.46 16.43 5.36
#